data_AF-M5BYV2-F1
#
_entry.id   AF-M5BYV2-F1
#
_cell.length_a   1.000
_cell.length_b   1.000
_cell.length_c   1.000
_cell.angle_alpha   90.00
_cell.angle_beta   90.00
_cell.angle_gamma   90.00
#
_symmetry.space_group_name_H-M   'P 1'
#
loop_
_entity.id
_entity.type
_entity.pdbx_description
1 polymer ?
#
loop_
_entity_poly.entity_id
_entity_poly.type
_entity_poly.pdbx_seq_one_letter_code
_entity_poly.pdbx_strand_id
1 'polypeptide(L)'
;MSSISKVATIAVAFLAAAPSALAGKRGLAWPWYNEGTNLNPTALANGNGNVQWIYNWETWRPAVTTNMNWIGMQRCMDCDSSPISQLKTRAAQQGWNTVLTLNEPDINGISAASAANWYIQYINPLQIRKAIPSVTSSTTPGQGLDWAAAFISACGGRCYFDYINIHWYGNNFAQFQSHVQNAHNRFPNYQLIISEFALVSPATRDQQVAFLKSAMSFLDGASYVTYVSARLVVFWINH
;
A
#
# COMPACT_ATOMS: atom_id res chain seq x y z
N MET A 1 55.33 -45.24 -14.52
CA MET A 1 53.93 -45.71 -14.39
C MET A 1 53.41 -45.30 -13.02
N SER A 2 52.16 -44.83 -12.98
CA SER A 2 51.37 -44.43 -11.81
C SER A 2 51.74 -43.11 -11.13
N SER A 3 50.92 -42.07 -11.37
CA SER A 3 50.08 -41.53 -10.29
C SER A 3 48.92 -40.74 -10.89
N ILE A 4 47.71 -41.22 -10.62
CA ILE A 4 46.43 -40.62 -11.02
C ILE A 4 46.20 -39.37 -10.14
N SER A 5 46.23 -38.19 -10.75
CA SER A 5 45.82 -36.95 -10.07
C SER A 5 44.30 -36.79 -10.20
N LYS A 6 43.58 -37.07 -9.11
CA LYS A 6 42.16 -36.73 -8.93
C LYS A 6 42.06 -35.22 -8.73
N VAL A 7 41.67 -34.47 -9.76
CA VAL A 7 41.26 -33.07 -9.59
C VAL A 7 39.80 -33.07 -9.18
N ALA A 8 39.55 -32.61 -7.96
CA ALA A 8 38.25 -32.50 -7.35
C ALA A 8 37.38 -31.46 -8.06
N THR A 9 36.19 -31.88 -8.47
CA THR A 9 35.12 -31.00 -8.95
C THR A 9 34.67 -30.10 -7.79
N ILE A 10 35.00 -28.81 -7.84
CA ILE A 10 34.45 -27.82 -6.91
C ILE A 10 32.98 -27.62 -7.30
N ALA A 11 32.09 -28.24 -6.54
CA ALA A 11 30.67 -27.92 -6.58
C ALA A 11 30.50 -26.50 -6.02
N VAL A 12 30.27 -25.53 -6.91
CA VAL A 12 29.80 -24.20 -6.51
C VAL A 12 28.40 -24.38 -5.95
N ALA A 13 28.30 -24.43 -4.62
CA ALA A 13 27.02 -24.34 -3.93
C ALA A 13 26.42 -22.97 -4.26
N PHE A 14 25.40 -22.95 -5.11
CA PHE A 14 24.45 -21.85 -5.12
C PHE A 14 23.86 -21.78 -3.72
N LEU A 15 24.36 -20.85 -2.91
CA LEU A 15 23.58 -20.26 -1.83
C LEU A 15 22.40 -19.56 -2.52
N ALA A 16 21.36 -20.33 -2.84
CA ALA A 16 20.02 -19.79 -2.88
C ALA A 16 19.83 -19.19 -1.50
N ALA A 17 19.96 -17.86 -1.40
CA ALA A 17 19.44 -17.14 -0.27
C ALA A 17 17.98 -17.59 -0.18
N ALA A 18 17.68 -18.40 0.84
CA ALA A 18 16.31 -18.62 1.24
C ALA A 18 15.66 -17.23 1.31
N PRO A 19 14.47 -17.02 0.74
CA PRO A 19 13.82 -15.72 0.84
C PRO A 19 13.82 -15.38 2.33
N SER A 20 14.51 -14.29 2.67
CA SER A 20 14.52 -13.73 4.01
C SER A 20 13.10 -13.76 4.52
N ALA A 21 12.92 -14.39 5.69
CA ALA A 21 11.66 -14.55 6.41
C ALA A 21 10.64 -13.47 6.05
N LEU A 22 9.45 -13.88 5.57
CA LEU A 22 8.24 -13.07 5.34
C LEU A 22 8.19 -11.79 6.20
N ALA A 23 8.85 -10.72 5.75
CA ALA A 23 8.83 -9.45 6.45
C ALA A 23 7.43 -8.86 6.28
N GLY A 24 6.78 -8.53 7.40
CA GLY A 24 5.35 -8.26 7.45
C GLY A 24 4.90 -7.15 6.50
N LYS A 25 4.22 -7.52 5.41
CA LYS A 25 3.61 -6.57 4.45
C LYS A 25 2.47 -5.76 5.08
N ARG A 26 1.94 -6.21 6.22
CA ARG A 26 0.67 -5.75 6.78
C ARG A 26 0.85 -4.43 7.51
N GLY A 27 -0.14 -3.56 7.37
CA GLY A 27 -0.22 -2.29 8.07
C GLY A 27 -1.64 -1.98 8.51
N LEU A 28 -1.77 -0.85 9.21
CA LEU A 28 -3.03 -0.38 9.74
C LEU A 28 -3.50 0.88 8.99
N ALA A 29 -4.69 0.80 8.41
CA ALA A 29 -5.50 1.96 8.13
C ALA A 29 -6.13 2.43 9.44
N TRP A 30 -5.63 3.52 10.01
CA TRP A 30 -5.97 4.00 11.36
C TRP A 30 -6.75 5.32 11.29
N PRO A 31 -8.10 5.30 11.33
CA PRO A 31 -8.88 6.51 11.08
C PRO A 31 -8.62 7.61 12.10
N TRP A 32 -8.78 8.86 11.67
CA TRP A 32 -8.60 10.05 12.52
C TRP A 32 -9.44 10.00 13.80
N TYR A 33 -10.63 9.39 13.76
CA TYR A 33 -11.54 9.28 14.91
C TYR A 33 -11.09 8.24 15.96
N ASN A 34 -10.00 7.51 15.72
CA ASN A 34 -9.35 6.72 16.76
C ASN A 34 -8.42 7.57 17.65
N GLU A 35 -8.08 8.79 17.23
CA GLU A 35 -7.26 9.71 18.03
C GLU A 35 -8.00 10.12 19.31
N GLY A 36 -7.31 10.11 20.45
CA GLY A 36 -7.90 10.41 21.76
C GLY A 36 -8.84 9.32 22.31
N THR A 37 -8.97 8.17 21.64
CA THR A 37 -9.69 7.00 22.17
C THR A 37 -8.75 6.08 22.96
N ASN A 38 -9.32 5.09 23.66
CA ASN A 38 -8.53 4.05 24.35
C ASN A 38 -8.00 2.96 23.39
N LEU A 39 -8.22 3.10 22.08
CA LEU A 39 -7.71 2.15 21.09
C LEU A 39 -6.21 2.34 20.90
N ASN A 40 -5.46 1.25 21.00
CA ASN A 40 -4.01 1.26 20.84
C ASN A 40 -3.61 0.42 19.60
N PRO A 41 -3.07 1.03 18.53
CA PRO A 41 -2.65 0.29 17.34
C PRO A 41 -1.50 -0.69 17.62
N THR A 42 -0.68 -0.44 18.66
CA THR A 42 0.41 -1.36 19.01
C THR A 42 -0.08 -2.72 19.50
N ALA A 43 -1.33 -2.81 19.98
CA ALA A 43 -1.96 -4.08 20.35
C ALA A 43 -2.27 -4.98 19.13
N LEU A 44 -2.20 -4.43 17.91
CA LEU A 44 -2.29 -5.19 16.66
C LEU A 44 -0.90 -5.55 16.10
N ALA A 45 0.15 -4.83 16.50
CA ALA A 45 1.54 -5.12 16.18
C ALA A 45 2.23 -5.90 17.31
N ASN A 46 1.63 -7.02 17.74
CA ASN A 46 2.01 -7.89 18.87
C ASN A 46 3.43 -8.51 18.82
N GLY A 47 4.48 -7.76 18.48
CA GLY A 47 5.89 -8.17 18.53
C GLY A 47 6.31 -9.19 17.46
N ASN A 48 5.37 -9.92 16.84
CA ASN A 48 5.66 -10.99 15.88
C ASN A 48 6.10 -10.49 14.49
N GLY A 49 6.39 -9.20 14.33
CA GLY A 49 6.88 -8.65 13.06
C GLY A 49 5.85 -8.59 11.91
N ASN A 50 4.58 -8.93 12.15
CA ASN A 50 3.59 -9.06 11.08
C ASN A 50 2.95 -7.74 10.64
N VAL A 51 2.75 -6.78 11.54
CA VAL A 51 2.20 -5.46 11.25
C VAL A 51 3.31 -4.43 11.43
N GLN A 52 3.70 -3.78 10.34
CA GLN A 52 4.94 -3.00 10.27
C GLN A 52 4.71 -1.51 10.00
N TRP A 53 3.53 -1.13 9.54
CA TRP A 53 3.26 0.25 9.14
C TRP A 53 1.84 0.70 9.46
N ILE A 54 1.63 2.01 9.46
CA ILE A 54 0.36 2.66 9.80
C ILE A 54 0.21 3.96 9.00
N TYR A 55 -1.01 4.23 8.55
CA TYR A 55 -1.41 5.50 7.91
C TYR A 55 -2.82 5.89 8.38
N ASN A 56 -3.20 7.16 8.28
CA ASN A 56 -4.51 7.67 8.75
C ASN A 56 -5.24 8.55 7.72
N TRP A 57 -4.89 8.41 6.43
CA TRP A 57 -5.34 9.29 5.34
C TRP A 57 -4.87 10.75 5.40
N GLU A 58 -4.05 11.11 6.38
CA GLU A 58 -3.60 12.47 6.61
C GLU A 58 -2.07 12.56 6.66
N THR A 59 -1.58 13.78 6.63
CA THR A 59 -0.16 14.12 6.76
C THR A 59 0.27 14.37 8.21
N TRP A 60 -0.66 14.34 9.17
CA TRP A 60 -0.31 14.40 10.59
C TRP A 60 -0.24 12.99 11.18
N ARG A 61 0.74 12.76 12.04
CA ARG A 61 0.99 11.45 12.67
C ARG A 61 0.09 11.25 13.89
N PRO A 62 -0.63 10.10 14.02
CA PRO A 62 -1.34 9.75 15.24
C PRO A 62 -0.42 9.70 16.46
N ALA A 63 -0.94 10.03 17.65
CA ALA A 63 -0.12 10.11 18.86
C ALA A 63 0.49 8.74 19.23
N VAL A 64 -0.25 7.66 19.01
CA VAL A 64 0.19 6.29 19.33
C VAL A 64 0.60 5.57 18.05
N THR A 65 1.89 5.60 17.73
CA THR A 65 2.48 4.92 16.54
C THR A 65 3.82 4.23 16.84
N THR A 66 4.13 4.02 18.12
CA THR A 66 5.39 3.42 18.58
C THR A 66 5.63 2.06 17.91
N ASN A 67 6.86 1.82 17.47
CA ASN A 67 7.29 0.58 16.78
C ASN A 67 6.59 0.29 15.44
N MET A 68 5.93 1.29 14.83
CA MET A 68 5.37 1.18 13.48
C MET A 68 5.99 2.23 12.55
N ASN A 69 6.21 1.84 11.30
CA ASN A 69 6.54 2.79 10.24
C ASN A 69 5.32 3.67 9.94
N TRP A 70 5.46 4.97 10.16
CA TRP A 70 4.42 5.94 9.82
C TRP A 70 4.52 6.31 8.34
N ILE A 71 3.40 6.17 7.62
CA ILE A 71 3.28 6.57 6.21
C ILE A 71 2.29 7.72 6.13
N GLY A 72 2.79 8.92 5.86
CA GLY A 72 1.95 10.09 5.64
C GLY A 72 1.17 9.99 4.33
N MET A 73 -0.03 10.57 4.29
CA MET A 73 -0.89 10.57 3.12
C MET A 73 -1.42 11.97 2.81
N GLN A 74 -1.19 12.44 1.58
CA GLN A 74 -1.81 13.66 1.05
C GLN A 74 -3.07 13.27 0.25
N ARG A 75 -4.16 12.93 0.96
CA ARG A 75 -5.40 12.37 0.35
C ARG A 75 -6.14 13.34 -0.58
N CYS A 76 -5.92 14.63 -0.40
CA CYS A 76 -6.60 15.74 -1.05
C CYS A 76 -5.57 16.62 -1.77
N MET A 77 -5.96 17.35 -2.83
CA MET A 77 -5.04 18.29 -3.47
C MET A 77 -4.59 19.40 -2.50
N ASP A 78 -5.52 19.83 -1.63
CA ASP A 78 -5.28 20.67 -0.46
C ASP A 78 -6.50 20.55 0.48
N CYS A 79 -6.29 20.52 1.79
CA CYS A 79 -7.37 20.52 2.79
C CYS A 79 -6.83 20.87 4.18
N ASP A 80 -7.67 21.46 5.05
CA ASP A 80 -7.25 22.00 6.34
C ASP A 80 -6.52 21.00 7.26
N SER A 81 -6.94 19.73 7.24
CA SER A 81 -6.30 18.67 8.03
C SER A 81 -4.92 18.28 7.49
N SER A 82 -4.70 18.43 6.18
CA SER A 82 -3.46 18.13 5.46
C SER A 82 -3.11 19.24 4.45
N PRO A 83 -2.71 20.43 4.93
CA PRO A 83 -2.44 21.55 4.04
C PRO A 83 -1.26 21.21 3.13
N ILE A 84 -1.43 21.39 1.82
CA ILE A 84 -0.40 21.00 0.83
C ILE A 84 0.90 21.77 1.03
N SER A 85 0.80 23.02 1.51
CA SER A 85 1.94 23.87 1.88
C SER A 85 2.79 23.30 3.02
N GLN A 86 2.23 22.43 3.86
CA GLN A 86 2.90 21.79 4.98
C GLN A 86 3.43 20.40 4.65
N LEU A 87 3.14 19.84 3.47
CA LEU A 87 3.49 18.45 3.12
C LEU A 87 4.99 18.17 3.30
N LYS A 88 5.86 18.99 2.70
CA LYS A 88 7.31 18.81 2.79
C LYS A 88 7.83 18.96 4.23
N THR A 89 7.29 19.92 4.98
CA THR A 89 7.64 20.15 6.39
C THR A 89 7.25 18.96 7.25
N ARG A 90 6.02 18.45 7.09
CA ARG A 90 5.50 17.28 7.82
C ARG A 90 6.29 16.03 7.50
N ALA A 91 6.61 15.79 6.23
CA ALA A 91 7.43 14.66 5.80
C ALA A 91 8.81 14.66 6.47
N ALA A 92 9.48 15.82 6.51
CA ALA A 92 10.79 15.97 7.14
C ALA A 92 10.72 15.81 8.67
N GLN A 93 9.79 16.51 9.34
CA GLN A 93 9.66 16.51 10.79
C GLN A 93 9.26 15.14 11.36
N GLN A 94 8.46 14.38 10.61
CA GLN A 94 7.96 13.08 11.02
C GLN A 94 8.77 11.91 10.44
N GLY A 95 9.85 12.19 9.69
CA GLY A 95 10.79 11.19 9.20
C GLY A 95 10.16 10.17 8.25
N TRP A 96 9.31 10.60 7.31
CA TRP A 96 8.67 9.67 6.38
C TRP A 96 9.71 8.99 5.48
N ASN A 97 9.52 7.70 5.21
CA ASN A 97 10.27 6.98 4.17
C ASN A 97 9.42 6.65 2.95
N THR A 98 8.09 6.76 3.08
CA THR A 98 7.09 6.48 2.07
C THR A 98 5.95 7.48 2.22
N VAL A 99 5.35 7.90 1.11
CA VAL A 99 4.15 8.75 1.09
C VAL A 99 3.08 8.17 0.18
N LEU A 100 1.84 8.18 0.67
CA LEU A 100 0.63 7.93 -0.13
C LEU A 100 0.07 9.27 -0.62
N THR A 101 -0.58 9.27 -1.77
CA THR A 101 -1.07 10.50 -2.40
C THR A 101 -2.59 10.54 -2.44
N LEU A 102 -3.19 11.09 -3.50
CA LEU A 102 -4.63 11.35 -3.55
C LEU A 102 -5.44 10.07 -3.33
N ASN A 103 -6.54 10.18 -2.60
CA ASN A 103 -7.44 9.08 -2.32
C ASN A 103 -8.60 9.04 -3.31
N GLU A 104 -8.67 7.98 -4.12
CA GLU A 104 -9.74 7.72 -5.07
C GLU A 104 -10.07 8.92 -6.00
N PRO A 105 -9.07 9.60 -6.60
CA PRO A 105 -9.34 10.74 -7.48
C PRO A 105 -10.21 10.35 -8.68
N ASP A 106 -10.19 9.07 -9.06
CA ASP A 106 -10.92 8.49 -10.19
C ASP A 106 -12.44 8.58 -10.05
N ILE A 107 -12.96 8.68 -8.82
CA ILE A 107 -14.39 8.90 -8.54
C ILE A 107 -14.70 10.26 -7.89
N ASN A 108 -13.68 11.12 -7.72
CA ASN A 108 -13.80 12.40 -7.03
C ASN A 108 -13.61 13.62 -7.96
N GLY A 109 -13.84 13.45 -9.27
CA GLY A 109 -13.82 14.54 -10.24
C GLY A 109 -12.43 15.12 -10.54
N ILE A 110 -11.36 14.42 -10.15
CA ILE A 110 -9.99 14.85 -10.43
C ILE A 110 -9.51 14.14 -11.70
N SER A 111 -9.24 14.91 -12.75
CA SER A 111 -8.70 14.34 -13.99
C SER A 111 -7.28 13.79 -13.78
N ALA A 112 -6.92 12.75 -14.54
CA ALA A 112 -5.58 12.19 -14.57
C ALA A 112 -4.49 13.25 -14.86
N ALA A 113 -4.77 14.19 -15.78
CA ALA A 113 -3.84 15.27 -16.12
C ALA A 113 -3.67 16.29 -14.98
N SER A 114 -4.77 16.67 -14.32
CA SER A 114 -4.73 17.55 -13.15
C SER A 114 -3.94 16.91 -12.01
N ALA A 115 -4.18 15.63 -11.74
CA ALA A 115 -3.44 14.86 -10.74
C ALA A 115 -1.95 14.76 -11.08
N ALA A 116 -1.58 14.51 -12.34
CA ALA A 116 -0.18 14.43 -12.76
C ALA A 116 0.57 15.75 -12.55
N ASN A 117 -0.03 16.89 -12.95
CA ASN A 117 0.56 18.21 -12.72
C ASN A 117 0.72 18.51 -11.22
N TRP A 118 -0.30 18.22 -10.42
CA TRP A 118 -0.23 18.36 -8.96
C TRP A 118 0.85 17.47 -8.35
N TYR A 119 0.97 16.22 -8.80
CA TYR A 119 1.97 15.28 -8.33
C TYR A 119 3.40 15.77 -8.61
N ILE A 120 3.62 16.25 -9.83
CA ILE A 120 4.92 16.82 -10.25
C ILE A 120 5.28 18.03 -9.39
N GLN A 121 4.30 18.88 -9.07
CA GLN A 121 4.54 20.09 -8.29
C GLN A 121 4.83 19.78 -6.81
N TYR A 122 4.06 18.90 -6.18
CA TYR A 122 4.06 18.78 -4.72
C TYR A 122 4.64 17.46 -4.19
N ILE A 123 4.54 16.37 -4.94
CA ILE A 123 4.97 15.05 -4.47
C ILE A 123 6.40 14.74 -4.92
N ASN A 124 6.75 15.02 -6.18
CA ASN A 124 8.11 14.81 -6.70
C ASN A 124 9.24 15.38 -5.82
N PRO A 125 9.11 16.59 -5.23
CA PRO A 125 10.17 17.16 -4.41
C PRO A 125 10.52 16.33 -3.17
N LEU A 126 9.66 15.41 -2.74
CA LEU A 126 9.91 14.51 -1.60
C LEU A 126 10.91 13.40 -2.01
N GLN A 127 12.10 13.42 -1.41
CA GLN A 127 13.19 12.47 -1.65
C GLN A 127 13.00 11.15 -0.85
N ILE A 128 11.81 10.58 -0.94
CA ILE A 128 11.38 9.36 -0.25
C ILE A 128 10.65 8.44 -1.25
N ARG A 129 10.23 7.24 -0.85
CA ARG A 129 9.42 6.40 -1.75
C ARG A 129 8.01 6.97 -1.88
N LYS A 130 7.39 6.83 -3.06
CA LYS A 130 6.11 7.45 -3.36
C LYS A 130 5.17 6.50 -4.06
N ALA A 131 3.92 6.47 -3.62
CA ALA A 131 2.85 5.80 -4.34
C ALA A 131 2.07 6.79 -5.21
N ILE A 132 1.61 6.34 -6.38
CA ILE A 132 0.60 7.10 -7.15
C ILE A 132 -0.72 7.16 -6.36
N PRO A 133 -1.70 7.98 -6.79
CA PRO A 133 -3.00 8.00 -6.13
C PRO A 133 -3.63 6.62 -6.01
N SER A 134 -4.28 6.33 -4.87
CA SER A 134 -5.06 5.10 -4.75
C SER A 134 -6.30 5.20 -5.61
N VAL A 135 -6.51 4.23 -6.51
CA VAL A 135 -7.71 4.17 -7.35
C VAL A 135 -8.67 3.10 -6.86
N THR A 136 -9.96 3.29 -7.13
CA THR A 136 -10.99 2.30 -6.81
C THR A 136 -10.82 1.01 -7.63
N SER A 137 -11.56 -0.04 -7.25
CA SER A 137 -11.69 -1.25 -8.08
C SER A 137 -12.74 -1.11 -9.20
N SER A 138 -13.19 0.10 -9.52
CA SER A 138 -14.17 0.36 -10.58
C SER A 138 -13.64 -0.10 -11.95
N THR A 139 -14.53 -0.67 -12.75
CA THR A 139 -14.28 -1.02 -14.16
C THR A 139 -15.07 -0.14 -15.12
N THR A 140 -15.71 0.92 -14.62
CA THR A 140 -16.34 1.94 -15.47
C THR A 140 -15.24 2.65 -16.27
N PRO A 141 -15.40 2.84 -17.59
CA PRO A 141 -14.37 3.47 -18.42
C PRO A 141 -13.89 4.81 -17.83
N GLY A 142 -12.57 4.94 -17.69
CA GLY A 142 -11.94 6.15 -17.13
C GLY A 142 -11.86 6.20 -15.61
N GLN A 143 -12.28 5.15 -14.90
CA GLN A 143 -12.10 4.99 -13.45
C GLN A 143 -11.11 3.87 -13.13
N GLY A 144 -10.78 3.67 -11.85
CA GLY A 144 -9.94 2.57 -11.40
C GLY A 144 -8.60 2.47 -12.14
N LEU A 145 -8.27 1.28 -12.63
CA LEU A 145 -7.01 1.02 -13.34
C LEU A 145 -6.90 1.76 -14.69
N ASP A 146 -8.02 2.14 -15.30
CA ASP A 146 -8.01 3.00 -16.50
C ASP A 146 -7.53 4.41 -16.15
N TRP A 147 -8.06 4.97 -15.05
CA TRP A 147 -7.61 6.27 -14.55
C TRP A 147 -6.12 6.23 -14.16
N ALA A 148 -5.67 5.17 -13.49
CA ALA A 148 -4.26 5.01 -13.12
C ALA A 148 -3.34 4.99 -14.35
N ALA A 149 -3.73 4.25 -15.40
CA ALA A 149 -2.97 4.23 -16.67
C ALA A 149 -2.96 5.61 -17.35
N ALA A 150 -4.09 6.32 -17.35
CA ALA A 150 -4.18 7.68 -17.88
C ALA A 150 -3.30 8.67 -17.08
N PHE A 151 -3.24 8.54 -15.75
CA PHE A 151 -2.38 9.33 -14.88
C PHE A 151 -0.90 9.12 -15.21
N ILE A 152 -0.45 7.86 -15.31
CA ILE A 152 0.94 7.53 -15.67
C ILE A 152 1.28 8.06 -17.06
N SER A 153 0.36 7.95 -18.01
CA SER A 153 0.52 8.53 -19.36
C SER A 153 0.66 10.07 -19.29
N ALA A 154 -0.22 10.75 -18.55
CA ALA A 154 -0.20 12.19 -18.38
C ALA A 154 1.05 12.72 -17.66
N CYS A 155 1.66 11.90 -16.80
CA CYS A 155 2.96 12.20 -16.21
C CYS A 155 4.05 12.39 -17.29
N GLY A 156 3.98 11.69 -18.43
CA GLY A 156 4.93 11.82 -19.53
C GLY A 156 6.39 11.60 -19.08
N GLY A 157 6.61 10.66 -18.15
CA GLY A 157 7.93 10.39 -17.55
C GLY A 157 8.40 11.39 -16.50
N ARG A 158 7.59 12.39 -16.13
CA ARG A 158 7.97 13.43 -15.16
C ARG A 158 7.54 13.15 -13.73
N CYS A 159 6.64 12.19 -13.48
CA CYS A 159 6.30 11.79 -12.11
C CYS A 159 7.31 10.74 -11.62
N TYR A 160 7.86 10.95 -10.42
CA TYR A 160 8.73 9.97 -9.76
C TYR A 160 7.90 9.17 -8.76
N PHE A 161 7.71 7.88 -9.00
CA PHE A 161 6.95 7.00 -8.11
C PHE A 161 7.55 5.59 -8.11
N ASP A 162 7.31 4.88 -7.01
CA ASP A 162 7.81 3.53 -6.75
C ASP A 162 6.69 2.49 -6.77
N TYR A 163 5.46 2.94 -6.49
CA TYR A 163 4.32 2.06 -6.22
C TYR A 163 3.04 2.44 -6.96
N ILE A 164 2.32 1.42 -7.40
CA ILE A 164 0.91 1.52 -7.79
C ILE A 164 0.04 1.26 -6.56
N ASN A 165 -0.86 2.19 -6.24
CA ASN A 165 -1.76 2.04 -5.09
C ASN A 165 -3.19 1.72 -5.56
N ILE A 166 -3.79 0.68 -4.99
CA ILE A 166 -5.14 0.22 -5.36
C ILE A 166 -6.01 -0.02 -4.14
N HIS A 167 -7.30 0.23 -4.31
CA HIS A 167 -8.34 -0.15 -3.37
C HIS A 167 -9.18 -1.29 -3.95
N TRP A 168 -9.75 -2.12 -3.08
CA TRP A 168 -10.73 -3.12 -3.52
C TRP A 168 -11.84 -3.34 -2.50
N TYR A 169 -13.08 -3.25 -2.97
CA TYR A 169 -14.27 -3.57 -2.19
C TYR A 169 -15.20 -4.43 -3.02
N GLY A 170 -15.55 -5.62 -2.54
CA GLY A 170 -16.36 -6.54 -3.31
C GLY A 170 -16.90 -7.72 -2.51
N ASN A 171 -17.30 -8.78 -3.20
CA ASN A 171 -18.16 -9.80 -2.59
C ASN A 171 -17.44 -11.10 -2.22
N ASN A 172 -16.26 -11.36 -2.80
CA ASN A 172 -15.53 -12.60 -2.53
C ASN A 172 -14.03 -12.49 -2.82
N PHE A 173 -13.28 -13.47 -2.32
CA PHE A 173 -11.83 -13.57 -2.49
C PHE A 173 -11.39 -13.70 -3.96
N ALA A 174 -12.12 -14.45 -4.79
CA ALA A 174 -11.73 -14.66 -6.19
C ALA A 174 -11.72 -13.34 -6.98
N GLN A 175 -12.71 -12.46 -6.73
CA GLN A 175 -12.76 -11.13 -7.30
C GLN A 175 -11.59 -10.24 -6.83
N PHE A 176 -11.25 -10.30 -5.54
CA PHE A 176 -10.08 -9.59 -5.00
C PHE A 176 -8.78 -10.06 -5.65
N GLN A 177 -8.56 -11.37 -5.70
CA GLN A 177 -7.37 -11.97 -6.31
C GLN A 177 -7.24 -11.55 -7.78
N SER A 178 -8.33 -11.64 -8.55
CA SER A 178 -8.37 -11.24 -9.95
C SER A 178 -8.04 -9.76 -10.13
N HIS A 179 -8.58 -8.87 -9.27
CA HIS A 179 -8.28 -7.44 -9.33
C HIS A 179 -6.79 -7.15 -9.08
N VAL A 180 -6.19 -7.77 -8.06
CA VAL A 180 -4.77 -7.61 -7.74
C VAL A 180 -3.87 -8.13 -8.87
N GLN A 181 -4.20 -9.28 -9.44
CA GLN A 181 -3.47 -9.84 -10.58
C GLN A 181 -3.60 -8.96 -11.83
N ASN A 182 -4.78 -8.41 -12.11
CA ASN A 182 -5.01 -7.49 -13.22
C ASN A 182 -4.17 -6.21 -13.06
N ALA A 183 -4.14 -5.63 -11.86
CA ALA A 183 -3.30 -4.48 -11.57
C ALA A 183 -1.81 -4.78 -11.83
N HIS A 184 -1.32 -5.94 -11.38
CA HIS A 184 0.06 -6.36 -11.65
C HIS A 184 0.33 -6.54 -13.15
N ASN A 185 -0.57 -7.23 -13.87
CA ASN A 185 -0.40 -7.47 -15.30
C ASN A 185 -0.39 -6.17 -16.13
N ARG A 186 -1.16 -5.16 -15.73
CA ARG A 186 -1.19 -3.85 -16.40
C ARG A 186 0.02 -2.98 -16.07
N PHE A 187 0.60 -3.18 -14.89
CA PHE A 187 1.74 -2.40 -14.38
C PHE A 187 2.88 -3.31 -13.90
N PRO A 188 3.44 -4.19 -14.76
CA PRO A 188 4.30 -5.30 -14.34
C PRO A 188 5.65 -4.85 -13.76
N ASN A 189 6.07 -3.62 -14.09
CA ASN A 189 7.33 -3.04 -13.65
C ASN A 189 7.24 -2.35 -12.29
N TYR A 190 6.06 -2.30 -11.67
CA TYR A 190 5.83 -1.60 -10.42
C TYR A 190 5.33 -2.53 -9.33
N GLN A 191 5.77 -2.25 -8.11
CA GLN A 191 5.26 -2.90 -6.92
C GLN A 191 3.89 -2.33 -6.54
N LEU A 192 3.02 -3.18 -5.99
CA LEU A 192 1.69 -2.79 -5.53
C LEU A 192 1.69 -2.44 -4.04
N ILE A 193 0.94 -1.38 -3.73
CA ILE A 193 0.37 -1.11 -2.42
C ILE A 193 -1.14 -1.36 -2.52
N ILE A 194 -1.69 -2.06 -1.53
CA ILE A 194 -3.13 -2.19 -1.36
C ILE A 194 -3.48 -1.48 -0.06
N SER A 195 -3.75 -0.16 -0.12
CA SER A 195 -4.01 0.62 1.10
C SER A 195 -5.35 0.30 1.74
N GLU A 196 -6.33 -0.14 0.95
CA GLU A 196 -7.65 -0.53 1.45
C GLU A 196 -8.22 -1.75 0.73
N PHE A 197 -8.70 -2.71 1.51
CA PHE A 197 -9.58 -3.74 0.98
C PHE A 197 -10.47 -4.38 2.05
N ALA A 198 -11.70 -4.75 1.67
CA ALA A 198 -12.64 -5.51 2.50
C ALA A 198 -13.77 -6.14 1.66
N LEU A 199 -14.52 -7.08 2.24
CA LEU A 199 -15.82 -7.42 1.69
C LEU A 199 -16.82 -6.29 1.98
N VAL A 200 -17.82 -6.14 1.11
CA VAL A 200 -18.94 -5.22 1.31
C VAL A 200 -20.16 -5.91 1.90
N SER A 201 -21.09 -5.11 2.42
CA SER A 201 -22.41 -5.60 2.85
C SER A 201 -23.08 -6.42 1.71
N PRO A 202 -23.73 -7.56 2.01
CA PRO A 202 -24.14 -8.05 3.32
C PRO A 202 -23.16 -9.05 3.99
N ALA A 203 -21.86 -8.99 3.69
CA ALA A 203 -20.89 -9.93 4.26
C ALA A 203 -20.89 -9.92 5.80
N THR A 204 -20.93 -11.11 6.40
CA THR A 204 -20.87 -11.30 7.85
C THR A 204 -19.43 -11.19 8.38
N ARG A 205 -19.28 -11.07 9.70
CA ARG A 205 -17.97 -11.11 10.38
C ARG A 205 -17.16 -12.36 9.99
N ASP A 206 -17.80 -13.53 10.02
CA ASP A 206 -17.11 -14.80 9.72
C ASP A 206 -16.67 -14.87 8.25
N GLN A 207 -17.50 -14.34 7.34
CA GLN A 207 -17.13 -14.22 5.93
C GLN A 207 -15.97 -13.26 5.73
N GLN A 208 -15.97 -12.11 6.43
CA GLN A 208 -14.86 -11.16 6.41
C GLN A 208 -13.57 -11.79 6.95
N VAL A 209 -13.63 -12.54 8.05
CA VAL A 209 -12.47 -13.24 8.63
C VAL A 209 -11.95 -14.31 7.67
N ALA A 210 -12.83 -15.12 7.06
CA ALA A 210 -12.45 -16.12 6.09
C ALA A 210 -11.79 -15.49 4.84
N PHE A 211 -12.37 -14.40 4.34
CA PHE A 211 -11.80 -13.60 3.26
C PHE A 211 -10.41 -13.08 3.60
N LEU A 212 -10.24 -12.45 4.78
CA LEU A 212 -8.96 -11.89 5.20
C LEU A 212 -7.89 -12.98 5.35
N LYS A 213 -8.22 -14.17 5.85
CA LYS A 213 -7.28 -15.31 5.92
C LYS A 213 -6.76 -15.69 4.53
N SER A 214 -7.66 -15.87 3.56
CA SER A 214 -7.29 -16.20 2.18
C SER A 214 -6.52 -15.07 1.49
N ALA A 215 -6.98 -13.83 1.68
CA ALA A 215 -6.33 -12.64 1.13
C ALA A 215 -4.90 -12.49 1.66
N MET A 216 -4.67 -12.60 2.97
CA MET A 216 -3.32 -12.49 3.54
C MET A 216 -2.41 -13.60 3.03
N SER A 217 -2.89 -14.85 2.97
CA SER A 217 -2.09 -15.95 2.41
C SER A 217 -1.67 -15.71 0.96
N PHE A 218 -2.57 -15.16 0.14
CA PHE A 218 -2.27 -14.80 -1.24
C PHE A 218 -1.27 -13.64 -1.34
N LEU A 219 -1.51 -12.55 -0.60
CA LEU A 219 -0.68 -11.34 -0.65
C LEU A 219 0.72 -11.58 -0.08
N ASP A 220 0.87 -12.45 0.92
CA ASP A 220 2.17 -12.86 1.46
C ASP A 220 3.02 -13.56 0.39
N GLY A 221 2.40 -14.42 -0.43
CA GLY A 221 3.05 -15.12 -1.55
C GLY A 221 3.28 -14.28 -2.82
N ALA A 222 2.60 -13.14 -2.97
CA ALA A 222 2.74 -12.27 -4.15
C ALA A 222 3.95 -11.34 -4.03
N SER A 223 5.06 -11.67 -4.72
CA SER A 223 6.32 -10.89 -4.69
C SER A 223 6.22 -9.48 -5.28
N TYR A 224 5.16 -9.21 -6.04
CA TYR A 224 4.85 -7.89 -6.61
C TYR A 224 4.00 -7.00 -5.68
N VAL A 225 3.71 -7.46 -4.46
CA VAL A 225 3.01 -6.69 -3.43
C VAL A 225 3.97 -6.36 -2.30
N THR A 226 4.16 -5.06 -2.02
CA THR A 226 5.06 -4.56 -0.97
C THR A 226 4.33 -4.22 0.32
N TYR A 227 3.23 -3.46 0.24
CA TYR A 227 2.46 -3.03 1.42
C TYR A 227 0.98 -3.39 1.28
N VAL A 228 0.38 -3.90 2.34
CA VAL A 228 -1.05 -4.20 2.40
C VAL A 228 -1.65 -3.67 3.69
N SER A 229 -2.80 -3.03 3.58
CA SER A 229 -3.60 -2.62 4.72
C SER A 229 -5.03 -3.03 4.44
N ALA A 230 -5.53 -3.97 5.23
CA ALA A 230 -6.96 -4.23 5.24
C ALA A 230 -7.62 -3.07 5.97
N ARG A 231 -8.67 -2.50 5.39
CA ARG A 231 -9.46 -1.54 6.16
C ARG A 231 -10.14 -2.33 7.27
N LEU A 232 -9.61 -2.16 8.49
CA LEU A 232 -10.32 -2.54 9.69
C LEU A 232 -11.51 -1.60 9.75
N VAL A 233 -12.61 -1.97 9.10
CA VAL A 233 -13.85 -1.27 9.33
C VAL A 233 -14.08 -1.41 10.83
N VAL A 234 -14.21 -0.28 11.52
CA VAL A 234 -14.44 -0.15 12.96
C VAL A 234 -15.85 -0.65 13.33
N PHE A 235 -16.34 -1.67 12.63
CA PHE A 235 -17.51 -2.46 13.02
C PHE A 235 -17.17 -3.55 14.05
N TRP A 236 -15.90 -3.80 14.38
CA TRP A 236 -15.54 -5.10 14.96
C TRP A 236 -14.55 -5.08 16.13
N ILE A 237 -14.35 -3.94 16.80
CA ILE A 237 -13.61 -3.88 18.09
C ILE A 237 -14.56 -3.74 19.30
N ASN A 238 -15.85 -3.42 19.09
CA ASN A 238 -16.84 -3.44 20.16
C ASN A 238 -17.96 -4.43 19.80
N HIS A 239 -17.75 -5.70 20.18
CA HIS A 239 -18.70 -6.69 20.71
C HIS A 239 -18.01 -8.07 20.76
#